data_AF-A0A832I818-F1
#
_entry.id   AF-A0A832I818-F1
#
_cell.length_a   1.000
_cell.length_b   1.000
_cell.length_c   1.000
_cell.angle_alpha   90.00
_cell.angle_beta   90.00
_cell.angle_gamma   90.00
#
_symmetry.space_group_name_H-M   'P 1'
#
loop_
_entity.id
_entity.type
_entity.pdbx_description
1 polymer ?
#
loop_
_entity_poly.entity_id
_entity_poly.type
_entity_poly.pdbx_seq_one_letter_code
_entity_poly.pdbx_strand_id
1 'polypeptide(L)'
;MNNLLANFSTDLLRVSYWIYHQNDSLVERFLVFCRETYSTLNPKIGCFPNIWEEIDKISDFKNNRLQAAERALTLSRIMLIYSQKNE
;
A
#
# COMPACT_ATOMS: atom_id res chain seq x y z
N MET A 1 18.75 -3.11 3.27
CA MET A 1 17.62 -2.30 2.74
C MET A 1 16.86 -3.12 1.72
N ASN A 2 15.57 -3.36 1.96
CA ASN A 2 14.70 -4.11 1.04
C ASN A 2 14.09 -3.16 0.00
N ASN A 3 14.67 -3.13 -1.20
CA ASN A 3 14.27 -2.22 -2.27
C ASN A 3 12.83 -2.46 -2.76
N LEU A 4 12.36 -3.72 -2.78
CA LEU A 4 10.99 -4.02 -3.17
C LEU A 4 9.99 -3.39 -2.20
N LEU A 5 10.28 -3.47 -0.90
CA LEU A 5 9.44 -2.89 0.13
C LEU A 5 9.45 -1.35 0.11
N ALA A 6 10.60 -0.74 -0.19
CA ALA A 6 10.72 0.72 -0.36
C ALA A 6 9.95 1.21 -1.60
N ASN A 7 9.99 0.47 -2.70
CA ASN A 7 9.23 0.78 -3.90
C ASN A 7 7.72 0.64 -3.65
N PHE A 8 7.30 -0.44 -2.98
CA PHE A 8 5.90 -0.64 -2.66
C PHE A 8 5.36 0.44 -1.71
N SER A 9 6.16 0.84 -0.72
CA SER A 9 5.85 2.01 0.12
C SER A 9 5.56 3.25 -0.73
N THR A 10 6.41 3.55 -1.70
CA THR A 10 6.26 4.73 -2.57
C THR A 10 4.99 4.64 -3.42
N ASP A 11 4.65 3.45 -3.93
CA ASP A 11 3.42 3.25 -4.70
C ASP A 11 2.16 3.41 -3.85
N LEU A 12 2.17 2.92 -2.61
CA LEU A 12 1.05 3.13 -1.69
C LEU A 12 0.87 4.58 -1.27
N LEU A 13 1.96 5.35 -1.19
CA LEU A 13 1.88 6.79 -0.99
C LEU A 13 1.18 7.49 -2.18
N ARG A 14 1.49 7.06 -3.41
CA ARG A 14 0.78 7.56 -4.62
C ARG A 14 -0.69 7.18 -4.60
N VAL A 15 -1.01 5.94 -4.23
CA VAL A 15 -2.40 5.47 -4.07
C VAL A 15 -3.16 6.32 -3.06
N SER A 16 -2.58 6.59 -1.88
CA SER A 16 -3.19 7.46 -0.86
C SER A 16 -3.55 8.84 -1.44
N TYR A 17 -2.59 9.45 -2.15
CA TYR A 17 -2.78 10.74 -2.81
C TYR A 17 -3.89 10.69 -3.87
N TRP A 18 -3.90 9.65 -4.71
CA TRP A 18 -4.94 9.51 -5.75
C TRP A 18 -6.33 9.26 -5.18
N ILE A 19 -6.46 8.48 -4.10
CA ILE A 19 -7.74 8.29 -3.41
C ILE A 19 -8.28 9.63 -2.90
N TYR A 20 -7.42 10.42 -2.24
CA TYR A 20 -7.78 11.73 -1.71
C TYR A 20 -8.25 12.69 -2.82
N HIS A 21 -7.57 12.69 -3.96
CA HIS A 21 -7.90 13.50 -5.13
C HIS A 21 -8.94 12.88 -6.08
N GLN A 22 -9.57 11.75 -5.70
CA GLN A 22 -10.61 11.07 -6.48
C GLN A 22 -10.18 10.63 -7.89
N ASN A 23 -8.91 10.27 -8.05
CA ASN A 23 -8.36 9.73 -9.29
C ASN A 23 -8.59 8.21 -9.38
N ASP A 24 -9.86 7.79 -9.34
CA ASP A 24 -10.27 6.39 -9.13
C ASP A 24 -9.67 5.41 -10.13
N SER A 25 -9.62 5.79 -11.41
CA SER A 25 -9.07 4.94 -12.47
C SER A 25 -7.57 4.66 -12.33
N LEU A 26 -6.82 5.58 -11.69
CA LEU A 26 -5.40 5.37 -11.38
C LEU A 26 -5.27 4.44 -10.18
N VAL A 27 -6.08 4.66 -9.14
CA VAL A 27 -6.10 3.82 -7.93
C VAL A 27 -6.36 2.36 -8.30
N GLU A 28 -7.43 2.08 -9.05
CA GLU A 28 -7.81 0.72 -9.44
C GLU A 28 -6.69 0.01 -10.21
N ARG A 29 -6.11 0.68 -11.21
CA ARG A 29 -5.00 0.12 -12.00
C ARG A 29 -3.77 -0.14 -11.15
N PHE A 30 -3.41 0.80 -10.26
CA PHE A 30 -2.20 0.68 -9.47
C PHE A 30 -2.32 -0.37 -8.36
N LEU A 31 -3.50 -0.57 -7.78
CA LEU A 31 -3.71 -1.63 -6.79
C LEU A 31 -3.52 -3.02 -7.42
N VAL A 32 -4.00 -3.22 -8.65
CA VAL A 32 -3.73 -4.46 -9.41
C VAL A 32 -2.24 -4.61 -9.70
N PHE A 33 -1.61 -3.57 -10.24
CA PHE A 33 -0.16 -3.56 -10.51
C PHE A 33 0.67 -3.88 -9.26
N CYS A 34 0.33 -3.32 -8.10
CA CYS A 34 1.02 -3.57 -6.84
C CYS A 34 0.93 -5.05 -6.43
N ARG A 35 -0.26 -5.65 -6.56
CA ARG A 35 -0.46 -7.06 -6.19
C ARG A 35 0.35 -8.00 -7.08
N GLU A 36 0.44 -7.71 -8.38
CA GLU A 36 1.24 -8.50 -9.31
C GLU A 36 2.75 -8.32 -9.06
N THR A 37 3.20 -7.06 -9.03
CA THR A 37 4.62 -6.69 -8.96
C THR A 37 5.27 -7.10 -7.64
N TYR A 38 4.53 -6.98 -6.53
CA TYR A 38 5.06 -7.21 -5.19
C TYR A 38 4.60 -8.54 -4.58
N SER A 39 4.00 -9.43 -5.37
CA SER A 39 3.47 -10.74 -4.94
C SER A 39 4.47 -11.62 -4.18
N THR A 40 5.77 -11.46 -4.43
CA THR A 40 6.84 -12.23 -3.79
C THR A 40 7.28 -11.70 -2.42
N LEU A 41 6.76 -10.54 -1.98
CA LEU A 41 7.07 -10.01 -0.65
C LEU A 41 6.51 -10.92 0.44
N ASN A 42 7.24 -11.02 1.55
CA ASN A 42 6.69 -11.60 2.76
C ASN A 42 5.43 -10.81 3.17
N PRO A 43 4.26 -11.45 3.24
CA PRO A 43 3.02 -10.76 3.56
C PRO A 43 3.01 -10.22 4.99
N LYS A 44 3.81 -10.77 5.90
CA LYS A 44 3.91 -10.28 7.28
C LYS A 44 4.92 -9.13 7.37
N ILE A 45 4.43 -7.92 7.64
CA ILE A 45 5.27 -6.71 7.76
C ILE A 45 4.86 -5.91 8.99
N GLY A 46 5.79 -5.79 9.94
CA GLY A 46 5.56 -5.10 11.21
C GLY A 46 4.37 -5.65 11.99
N CYS A 47 3.40 -4.78 12.30
CA CYS A 47 2.19 -5.18 13.02
C CYS A 47 1.14 -5.88 12.13
N PHE A 48 1.32 -5.89 10.80
CA PHE A 48 0.38 -6.53 9.91
C PHE A 48 0.73 -8.01 9.74
N PRO A 49 -0.19 -8.93 10.08
CA PRO A 49 0.01 -10.35 9.83
C PRO A 49 0.02 -10.65 8.32
N ASN A 50 -0.73 -9.86 7.55
CA ASN A 50 -0.82 -9.96 6.10
C ASN A 50 -1.14 -8.57 5.50
N ILE A 51 -0.19 -7.99 4.78
CA ILE A 51 -0.36 -6.70 4.10
C ILE A 51 -1.43 -6.75 3.00
N TRP A 52 -1.69 -7.91 2.40
CA TRP A 52 -2.65 -8.02 1.31
C TRP A 52 -4.09 -7.83 1.78
N GLU A 53 -4.41 -8.19 3.02
CA GLU A 53 -5.70 -7.87 3.64
C GLU A 53 -5.90 -6.37 3.82
N GLU A 54 -4.82 -5.62 4.06
CA GLU A 54 -4.86 -4.16 4.14
C GLU A 54 -5.05 -3.53 2.76
N ILE A 55 -4.42 -4.11 1.73
CA ILE A 55 -4.66 -3.73 0.32
C ILE A 55 -6.13 -3.97 -0.07
N ASP A 56 -6.71 -5.10 0.33
CA ASP A 56 -8.10 -5.42 0.03
C ASP A 56 -9.05 -4.40 0.70
N LYS A 57 -8.76 -3.97 1.94
CA LYS A 57 -9.49 -2.87 2.61
C LYS A 57 -9.33 -1.52 1.89
N ILE A 58 -8.14 -1.23 1.35
CA ILE A 58 -7.90 0.00 0.56
C ILE A 58 -8.66 -0.07 -0.77
N SER A 59 -8.82 -1.25 -1.37
CA SER A 59 -9.54 -1.41 -2.64
C SER A 59 -11.02 -1.00 -2.54
N ASP A 60 -11.59 -0.99 -1.34
CA ASP A 60 -12.94 -0.49 -1.06
C ASP A 60 -13.00 1.04 -0.83
N PHE A 61 -12.08 1.79 -1.43
CA PHE A 61 -11.94 3.23 -1.21
C PHE A 61 -13.18 4.06 -1.58
N LYS A 62 -14.08 3.55 -2.43
CA LYS A 62 -15.31 4.23 -2.84
C LYS A 62 -16.32 4.37 -1.69
N ASN A 63 -16.32 3.41 -0.75
CA ASN A 63 -17.22 3.43 0.40
C ASN A 63 -16.76 4.40 1.51
N ASN A 64 -15.45 4.54 1.71
CA ASN A 64 -14.88 5.47 2.69
C ASN A 64 -13.50 6.00 2.27
N ARG A 65 -13.49 7.03 1.42
CA ARG A 65 -12.27 7.56 0.78
C ARG A 65 -11.22 8.04 1.78
N LEU A 66 -11.64 8.81 2.78
CA LEU A 66 -10.70 9.36 3.77
C LEU A 66 -9.99 8.24 4.52
N GLN A 67 -10.77 7.26 5.01
CA GLN A 67 -10.21 6.13 5.73
C GLN A 67 -9.30 5.26 4.84
N ALA A 68 -9.65 5.05 3.57
CA ALA A 68 -8.82 4.30 2.64
C ALA A 68 -7.51 5.04 2.30
N ALA A 69 -7.56 6.36 2.10
CA ALA A 69 -6.38 7.19 1.88
C ALA A 69 -5.44 7.18 3.09
N GLU A 70 -5.99 7.30 4.31
CA GLU A 70 -5.23 7.21 5.55
C GLU A 70 -4.60 5.83 5.72
N ARG A 71 -5.36 4.76 5.47
CA ARG A 71 -4.84 3.39 5.54
C ARG A 71 -3.68 3.16 4.58
N ALA A 72 -3.80 3.61 3.32
CA ALA A 72 -2.72 3.54 2.33
C ALA A 72 -1.49 4.34 2.78
N LEU A 73 -1.68 5.53 3.34
CA LEU A 73 -0.59 6.35 3.89
C LEU A 73 0.10 5.65 5.07
N THR A 74 -0.66 5.15 6.04
CA THR A 74 -0.10 4.43 7.20
C THR A 74 0.69 3.21 6.76
N LEU A 75 0.13 2.41 5.84
CA LEU A 75 0.81 1.24 5.30
C LEU A 75 2.11 1.63 4.58
N SER A 76 2.10 2.68 3.76
CA SER A 76 3.31 3.19 3.10
C SER A 76 4.42 3.54 4.09
N ARG A 77 4.08 4.19 5.21
CA ARG A 77 5.06 4.60 6.22
C ARG A 77 5.64 3.39 6.95
N ILE A 78 4.81 2.42 7.31
CA ILE A 78 5.25 1.19 7.95
C ILE A 78 6.19 0.43 7.01
N MET A 79 5.81 0.25 5.74
CA MET A 79 6.66 -0.40 4.74
C MET A 79 8.00 0.31 4.58
N LEU A 80 8.04 1.65 4.53
CA LEU A 80 9.30 2.39 4.44
C LEU A 80 10.22 2.11 5.63
N ILE A 81 9.69 2.16 6.85
CA ILE A 81 10.44 1.89 8.07
C ILE A 81 11.04 0.48 8.03
N TYR A 82 10.23 -0.53 7.67
CA TYR A 82 10.69 -1.91 7.59
C TYR A 82 11.62 -2.17 6.41
N SER A 83 11.55 -1.38 5.34
CA SER A 83 12.49 -1.48 4.22
C SER A 83 13.92 -1.12 4.63
N GLN A 84 14.08 -0.29 5.66
CA GLN A 84 15.37 0.16 6.18
C GLN A 84 15.94 -0.76 7.26
N LYS A 85 15.10 -1.61 7.87
CA LYS A 85 15.56 -2.62 8.82
C LYS A 85 16.27 -3.75 8.05
N ASN A 86 17.49 -4.06 8.45
CA ASN A 86 18.20 -5.27 8.03
C ASN A 86 17.80 -6.39 9.00
N GLU A 87 16.65 -7.01 8.77
CA GLU A 87 16.30 -8.31 9.35
C GLU A 87 16.37 -9.37 8.26
#